data_AF-A0AAU2ZEK9-F1
#
_entry.id   AF-A0AAU2ZEK9-F1
#
_cell.length_a   1.000
_cell.length_b   1.000
_cell.length_c   1.000
_cell.angle_alpha   90.00
_cell.angle_beta   90.00
_cell.angle_gamma   90.00
#
_symmetry.space_group_name_H-M   'P 1'
#
loop_
_entity.id
_entity.type
_entity.pdbx_description
1 polymer ?
#
loop_
_entity_poly.entity_id
_entity_poly.type
_entity_poly.pdbx_seq_one_letter_code
_entity_poly.pdbx_strand_id
1 'polypeptide(L)' 'MEADLELAVDWTACQAHGLCAELLPEHITLDEWGYPLFRRGPLPARTLKRARRAAADCPVLALKLTSAQGS' A
#
# COMPACT_ATOMS: atom_id res chain seq x y z
N MET A 1 -5.49 11.41 -17.97
CA MET A 1 -4.22 11.47 -17.22
C MET A 1 -4.45 10.70 -15.95
N GLU A 2 -4.27 9.39 -16.02
CA GLU A 2 -4.51 8.51 -14.89
C GLU A 2 -3.31 8.62 -13.97
N ALA A 3 -3.55 8.94 -12.71
CA ALA A 3 -2.49 9.16 -11.75
C ALA A 3 -1.72 7.84 -11.58
N ASP A 4 -0.47 7.83 -12.03
CA ASP A 4 0.50 6.77 -11.81
C ASP A 4 0.80 6.78 -10.30
N LEU A 5 -0.04 6.13 -9.51
CA LEU A 5 0.12 6.06 -8.05
C LEU A 5 0.60 4.66 -7.69
N GLU A 6 1.67 4.57 -6.91
CA GLU A 6 2.17 3.31 -6.35
C GLU A 6 2.04 3.28 -4.83
N LEU A 7 2.07 2.06 -4.29
CA LEU A 7 2.20 1.84 -2.86
C LEU A 7 3.66 2.06 -2.44
N ALA A 8 3.85 2.77 -1.33
CA ALA A 8 5.12 2.88 -0.65
C ALA A 8 4.92 2.55 0.84
N VAL A 9 5.85 1.81 1.44
CA VAL A 9 5.81 1.47 2.87
C VAL A 9 7.04 2.02 3.56
N ASP A 10 6.80 2.73 4.65
CA ASP A 10 7.82 3.13 5.61
C ASP A 10 8.14 1.95 6.52
N TRP A 11 9.17 1.18 6.16
CA TRP A 11 9.52 -0.07 6.87
C TRP A 11 9.99 0.16 8.30
N THR A 12 10.50 1.36 8.61
CA THR A 12 10.92 1.72 9.98
C THR A 12 9.75 2.06 10.89
N ALA A 13 8.65 2.59 10.34
CA ALA A 13 7.43 2.87 11.09
C ALA A 13 6.44 1.70 11.10
N CYS A 14 6.54 0.76 10.15
CA CYS A 14 5.63 -0.37 10.05
C CYS A 14 5.77 -1.34 11.23
N GLN A 15 4.67 -1.61 11.91
CA GLN A 15 4.61 -2.53 13.07
C GLN A 15 3.74 -3.77 12.82
N ALA A 16 3.62 -4.22 11.56
CA ALA A 16 2.92 -5.46 11.19
C ALA A 16 1.44 -5.57 11.67
N HIS A 17 0.69 -4.46 11.63
CA HIS A 17 -0.74 -4.46 12.01
C HIS A 17 -1.68 -5.23 11.05
N GLY A 18 -1.23 -5.55 9.83
CA GLY A 18 -2.00 -6.33 8.84
C GLY A 18 -3.18 -5.62 8.15
N LEU A 19 -3.65 -4.48 8.65
CA LEU A 19 -4.84 -3.79 8.13
C LEU A 19 -4.75 -3.38 6.65
N CYS A 20 -3.54 -3.11 6.16
CA CYS A 20 -3.32 -2.81 4.75
C CYS A 20 -3.68 -3.97 3.82
N ALA A 21 -3.39 -5.22 4.22
CA ALA A 21 -3.75 -6.41 3.46
C ALA A 21 -5.26 -6.69 3.54
N GLU A 22 -5.91 -6.40 4.67
CA GLU A 22 -7.37 -6.53 4.80
C GLU A 22 -8.12 -5.53 3.90
N LEU A 23 -7.60 -4.30 3.80
CA LEU A 23 -8.23 -3.23 3.00
C LEU A 23 -7.88 -3.30 1.51
N LEU A 24 -6.74 -3.92 1.16
CA LEU A 24 -6.27 -4.06 -0.22
C LEU A 24 -5.67 -5.46 -0.50
N PRO A 25 -6.45 -6.54 -0.35
CA PRO A 25 -5.94 -7.91 -0.47
C PRO A 25 -5.53 -8.28 -1.91
N GLU A 26 -5.99 -7.51 -2.89
CA GLU A 26 -5.65 -7.73 -4.31
C GLU A 26 -4.24 -7.25 -4.70
N HIS A 27 -3.60 -6.42 -3.85
CA HIS A 27 -2.26 -5.89 -4.10
C HIS A 27 -1.27 -6.16 -2.96
N ILE A 28 -1.76 -6.33 -1.74
CA ILE A 28 -0.93 -6.52 -0.55
C ILE A 28 -1.29 -7.87 0.06
N THR A 29 -0.27 -8.71 0.23
CA THR A 29 -0.33 -9.91 1.07
C THR A 29 0.55 -9.70 2.29
N LEU A 30 0.41 -10.53 3.32
CA LEU A 30 1.33 -10.51 4.47
C LEU A 30 2.30 -11.67 4.35
N ASP A 31 3.54 -11.46 4.81
CA ASP A 31 4.50 -12.54 5.03
C ASP A 31 4.24 -13.28 6.36
N GLU A 32 5.11 -14.22 6.69
CA GLU A 32 5.04 -15.00 7.94
C GLU A 32 5.19 -14.16 9.22
N TRP A 33 5.72 -12.94 9.12
CA TRP A 33 5.90 -12.00 10.23
C TRP A 33 4.82 -10.90 10.26
N GLY A 34 3.87 -10.91 9.33
CA GLY A 34 2.78 -9.93 9.25
C GLY A 34 3.16 -8.63 8.54
N TYR A 35 4.30 -8.58 7.84
CA TYR A 35 4.70 -7.41 7.06
C TYR A 35 4.13 -7.46 5.63
N PRO A 36 3.80 -6.28 5.04
CA PRO A 36 3.14 -6.22 3.75
C PRO A 36 4.08 -6.55 2.59
N LEU A 37 3.77 -7.57 1.81
CA LEU A 37 4.38 -7.89 0.53
C LEU A 37 3.52 -7.37 -0.62
N PHE A 38 4.11 -6.58 -1.51
CA PHE A 38 3.45 -6.05 -2.71
C PHE A 38 4.48 -5.76 -3.80
N ARG A 39 4.02 -5.69 -5.05
CA ARG A 39 4.88 -5.26 -6.17
C ARG A 39 4.83 -3.75 -6.29
N ARG A 40 6.01 -3.12 -6.42
CA ARG A 40 6.11 -1.71 -6.79
C ARG A 40 5.60 -1.51 -8.23
N GLY A 41 5.03 -0.34 -8.46
CA GLY A 41 4.49 0.06 -9.75
C GLY A 41 3.09 0.63 -9.66
N PRO A 42 2.56 1.09 -10.79
CA PRO A 42 1.31 1.81 -10.82
C PRO A 42 0.13 0.93 -10.45
N LEU A 43 -0.74 1.48 -9.61
CA LEU A 43 -1.99 0.88 -9.22
C LEU A 43 -3.07 1.16 -10.28
N PRO A 44 -3.87 0.16 -10.67
CA PRO A 44 -5.00 0.36 -11.56
C PRO A 44 -6.05 1.29 -10.91
N ALA A 45 -6.70 2.13 -11.72
CA ALA A 45 -7.65 3.14 -11.24
C ALA A 45 -8.74 2.59 -10.29
N ARG A 46 -9.19 1.36 -10.52
CA ARG A 46 -10.20 0.66 -9.69
C ARG A 46 -9.75 0.43 -8.25
N THR A 47 -8.44 0.28 -8.00
CA THR A 47 -7.90 -0.01 -6.67
C THR A 47 -7.47 1.23 -5.92
N LEU A 48 -7.30 2.37 -6.60
CA LEU A 48 -6.87 3.64 -5.98
C LEU A 48 -7.75 4.05 -4.79
N LYS A 49 -9.08 3.86 -4.88
CA LYS A 49 -9.98 4.18 -3.76
C LYS A 49 -9.69 3.33 -2.52
N ARG A 50 -9.48 2.02 -2.71
CA ARG A 50 -9.14 1.09 -1.62
C ARG A 50 -7.73 1.35 -1.10
N ALA A 51 -6.78 1.62 -1.98
CA ALA A 51 -5.41 1.93 -1.62
C ALA A 51 -5.29 3.22 -0.80
N ARG A 52 -6.05 4.26 -1.17
CA ARG A 52 -6.15 5.50 -0.38
C ARG A 52 -6.71 5.23 1.01
N ARG A 53 -7.75 4.38 1.10
CA ARG A 53 -8.32 3.97 2.37
C ARG A 53 -7.31 3.18 3.20
N ALA A 54 -6.61 2.21 2.61
CA ALA A 54 -5.57 1.43 3.29
C ALA A 54 -4.46 2.32 3.85
N ALA A 55 -4.02 3.33 3.10
CA ALA A 55 -3.03 4.31 3.57
C ALA A 55 -3.57 5.17 4.73
N ALA A 56 -4.83 5.62 4.63
CA ALA A 56 -5.45 6.47 5.64
C ALA A 56 -5.81 5.73 6.95
N ASP A 57 -6.19 4.46 6.88
CA ASP A 57 -6.53 3.63 8.03
C ASP A 57 -5.29 3.05 8.72
N CYS A 58 -4.09 3.21 8.13
CA CYS A 58 -2.86 2.71 8.73
C CYS A 58 -2.62 3.38 10.09
N PRO A 59 -2.60 2.63 11.22
CA PRO A 59 -2.55 3.22 12.56
C PRO A 59 -1.31 4.07 12.82
N VAL A 60 -0.20 3.68 12.18
CA VAL A 60 1.11 4.30 12.29
C VAL A 60 1.49 5.09 11.04
N LEU A 61 0.57 5.25 10.08
CA LEU A 61 0.78 5.97 8.81
C LEU A 61 2.02 5.51 8.01
N ALA A 62 2.37 4.23 8.16
CA ALA A 62 3.50 3.63 7.46
C ALA A 62 3.19 3.36 5.98
N LEU A 63 1.94 3.07 5.63
CA LEU A 63 1.52 2.88 4.24
C LEU A 63 1.21 4.23 3.58
N LYS A 64 1.81 4.49 2.42
CA LYS A 64 1.71 5.74 1.66
C LYS A 64 1.37 5.46 0.20
N LEU A 65 0.80 6.45 -0.46
CA LEU A 65 0.65 6.49 -1.91
C LEU A 65 1.55 7.58 -2.48
N THR A 66 2.40 7.21 -3.43
CA THR A 66 3.32 8.12 -4.10
C THR A 66 3.05 8.13 -5.58
N SER A 67 3.43 9.20 -6.28
CA SER A 67 3.48 9.17 -7.74
C SER A 67 4.57 8.18 -8.15
N ALA A 68 4.20 7.15 -8.90
CA ALA A 68 5.12 6.28 -9.56
C ALA A 68 5.91 7.11 -10.57
N GLN A 69 7.17 7.33 -10.25
CA GLN A 69 8.11 7.97 -11.15
C GLN A 69 8.79 6.82 -11.88
N GLY A 70 8.30 6.53 -13.08
CA GLY A 70 8.85 5.47 -13.93
C GLY A 70 10.36 5.62 -14.07
N SER A 71 11.08 4.54 -13.77
CA SER A 71 12.50 4.35 -14.09
C SER A 71 12.75 2.87 -14.31
#